data_AF-A0A8J4IMP8-F1
#
_entry.id   AF-A0A8J4IMP8-F1
#
_cell.length_a   1.000
_cell.length_b   1.000
_cell.length_c   1.000
_cell.angle_alpha   90.00
_cell.angle_beta   90.00
_cell.angle_gamma   90.00
#
_symmetry.space_group_name_H-M   'P 1'
#
loop_
_entity.id
_entity.type
_entity.pdbx_description
1 polymer ?
#
loop_
_entity_poly.entity_id
_entity_poly.type
_entity_poly.pdbx_seq_one_letter_code
_entity_poly.pdbx_strand_id
1 'polypeptide(L)' 'SLAEALEGLQDVERYYRHLYLESKLLLLRVSCDSLADMEALPQSWERILERYKEDVVQDTLLKISLFVDNQRELCCSPSS' A
#
# COMPACT_ATOMS: atom_id res chain seq x y z
N SER A 1 8.94 -11.12 -13.98
CA SER A 1 9.26 -12.52 -13.60
C SER A 1 8.47 -12.89 -12.33
N LEU A 2 8.46 -14.16 -11.89
CA LEU A 2 7.78 -14.53 -10.63
C LEU A 2 8.38 -13.82 -9.41
N ALA A 3 9.71 -13.67 -9.38
CA ALA A 3 10.40 -12.98 -8.27
C ALA A 3 9.97 -11.51 -8.16
N GLU A 4 9.91 -10.79 -9.28
CA GLU A 4 9.44 -9.39 -9.32
C GLU A 4 7.97 -9.25 -8.89
N ALA A 5 7.11 -10.21 -9.26
CA ALA A 5 5.72 -10.20 -8.84
C ALA A 5 5.58 -10.41 -7.32
N LEU A 6 6.38 -11.31 -6.75
CA LEU A 6 6.41 -11.56 -5.30
C LEU A 6 6.99 -10.37 -4.53
N GLU A 7 8.05 -9.76 -5.04
CA GLU A 7 8.64 -8.53 -4.47
C GLU A 7 7.60 -7.40 -4.45
N GLY A 8 6.89 -7.19 -5.56
CA GLY A 8 5.79 -6.22 -5.60
C GLY A 8 4.72 -6.49 -4.53
N LEU A 9 4.28 -7.74 -4.36
CA LEU A 9 3.31 -8.09 -3.31
C LEU A 9 3.83 -7.76 -1.90
N GLN A 10 5.12 -8.02 -1.64
CA GLN A 10 5.74 -7.66 -0.36
C GLN A 10 5.81 -6.15 -0.14
N ASP A 11 6.05 -5.38 -1.21
CA ASP A 11 6.04 -3.92 -1.14
C ASP A 11 4.65 -3.37 -0.82
N VAL A 12 3.59 -3.95 -1.40
CA VAL A 12 2.19 -3.63 -1.07
C VAL A 12 1.86 -3.96 0.38
N GLU A 13 2.26 -5.14 0.88
CA GLU A 13 2.09 -5.52 2.28
C GLU A 13 2.79 -4.50 3.20
N ARG A 14 4.05 -4.17 2.90
CA ARG A 14 4.84 -3.21 3.68
C ARG A 14 4.22 -1.82 3.69
N TYR A 15 3.72 -1.37 2.55
CA TYR A 15 3.01 -0.11 2.38
C TYR A 15 1.82 -0.02 3.34
N TYR A 16 0.91 -1.01 3.32
CA TYR A 16 -0.26 -1.00 4.19
C TYR A 16 0.10 -1.17 5.68
N ARG A 17 1.11 -1.99 5.97
CA ARG A 17 1.60 -2.16 7.33
C ARG A 17 2.12 -0.85 7.92
N HIS A 18 2.88 -0.07 7.15
CA HIS A 18 3.40 1.21 7.61
C HIS A 18 2.29 2.25 7.78
N LEU A 19 1.37 2.37 6.82
CA LEU A 19 0.20 3.25 6.94
C LEU A 19 -0.63 2.93 8.20
N TYR A 20 -0.90 1.66 8.45
CA TYR A 20 -1.62 1.21 9.65
C TYR A 20 -0.89 1.59 10.94
N LEU A 21 0.42 1.32 11.01
CA LEU A 21 1.22 1.60 12.20
C LEU A 21 1.31 3.10 12.48
N GLU A 22 1.53 3.94 11.47
CA GLU A 22 1.56 5.39 11.64
C GLU A 22 0.21 5.94 12.11
N SER A 23 -0.87 5.50 11.47
CA SER A 23 -2.24 5.87 11.84
C SER A 23 -2.54 5.47 13.30
N LYS A 24 -2.20 4.25 13.68
CA LYS A 24 -2.38 3.74 15.05
C LYS A 24 -1.56 4.55 16.06
N LEU A 25 -0.31 4.86 15.75
CA LEU A 25 0.56 5.64 16.64
C LEU A 25 0.07 7.07 16.82
N LEU A 26 -0.48 7.70 15.77
CA LEU A 26 -1.11 9.01 15.89
C LEU A 26 -2.28 8.96 16.87
N LEU A 27 -3.20 8.02 16.67
CA LEU A 27 -4.39 7.88 17.53
C LEU A 27 -4.04 7.54 18.99
N LEU A 28 -2.99 6.76 19.22
CA LEU A 28 -2.53 6.44 20.58
C LEU A 28 -1.87 7.62 21.31
N ARG A 29 -1.38 8.63 20.58
CA ARG A 29 -0.70 9.81 21.17
C ARG A 29 -1.65 10.95 21.46
N VAL A 30 -2.78 11.00 20.77
CA VAL A 30 -3.72 12.11 20.80
C VAL A 30 -4.63 11.97 22.02
N SER A 31 -4.72 13.02 22.83
CA SER A 31 -5.68 13.09 23.94
C SER A 31 -6.92 13.89 23.53
N CYS A 32 -8.11 13.31 23.67
CA CYS A 32 -9.38 14.02 23.41
C CYS A 32 -9.63 15.21 24.36
N ASP A 33 -8.96 15.23 25.51
CA ASP A 33 -9.07 16.31 26.50
C ASP A 33 -8.11 17.47 26.19
N SER A 34 -7.21 17.29 25.21
CA SER A 34 -6.25 18.31 24.76
C SER A 34 -6.77 19.02 23.52
N LEU A 35 -7.16 20.29 23.66
CA LEU A 35 -7.58 21.11 22.52
C LEU A 35 -6.48 21.20 21.44
N ALA A 36 -5.22 21.35 21.86
CA ALA A 36 -4.09 21.42 20.93
C ALA A 36 -3.92 20.13 20.11
N ASP A 37 -4.12 18.95 20.73
CA ASP A 37 -4.04 17.68 20.02
C ASP A 37 -5.21 17.54 19.03
N MET A 38 -6.42 17.96 19.42
CA MET A 38 -7.60 17.94 18.56
C MET A 38 -7.46 18.86 17.35
N GLU A 39 -6.91 20.06 17.54
CA GLU A 39 -6.68 21.02 16.45
C GLU A 39 -5.56 20.55 15.50
N ALA A 40 -4.51 19.91 16.03
CA ALA A 40 -3.40 19.40 15.23
C ALA A 40 -3.69 18.05 14.54
N LEU A 41 -4.73 17.33 14.97
CA LEU A 41 -5.05 15.98 14.49
C LEU A 41 -5.33 15.94 12.97
N PRO A 42 -6.19 16.80 12.39
CA PRO A 42 -6.47 16.77 10.95
C PRO A 42 -5.21 16.95 10.10
N GLN A 43 -4.37 17.94 10.44
CA GLN A 43 -3.12 18.19 9.72
C GLN A 43 -2.13 17.03 9.88
N SER A 44 -2.06 16.44 11.08
CA SER A 44 -1.19 15.28 11.34
C SER A 44 -1.63 14.06 10.54
N TRP A 45 -2.94 13.85 10.41
CA TRP A 45 -3.54 12.79 9.61
C TRP A 45 -3.30 13.01 8.10
N GLU A 46 -3.53 14.22 7.59
CA GLU A 46 -3.25 14.57 6.19
C GLU A 46 -1.79 14.31 5.82
N ARG A 47 -0.85 14.70 6.69
CA ARG A 47 0.58 14.44 6.47
C ARG A 47 0.93 12.95 6.42
N ILE A 48 0.21 12.10 7.15
CA ILE A 48 0.35 10.64 6.99
C ILE A 48 -0.13 10.28 5.59
N LEU A 49 -1.38 10.60 5.23
CA LEU A 49 -1.97 10.23 3.95
C LEU A 49 -1.13 10.70 2.75
N GLU A 50 -0.53 11.89 2.80
CA GLU A 50 0.33 12.42 1.75
C GLU A 50 1.53 11.53 1.42
N ARG A 51 2.11 10.84 2.40
CA ARG A 51 3.21 9.89 2.18
C ARG A 51 2.76 8.63 1.44
N TYR A 52 1.47 8.36 1.45
CA TYR A 52 0.86 7.16 0.89
C TYR A 52 -0.02 7.50 -0.33
N LYS A 53 -0.01 8.73 -0.86
CA LYS A 53 -0.82 9.12 -2.03
C LYS A 53 -0.37 8.48 -3.34
N GLU A 54 0.83 7.90 -3.40
CA GLU A 54 1.35 7.31 -4.63
C GLU A 54 0.60 6.02 -5.02
N ASP A 55 0.41 5.84 -6.33
CA ASP A 55 -0.28 4.71 -6.95
C ASP A 55 0.51 3.38 -6.87
N VAL A 56 1.45 3.25 -5.93
CA VAL A 56 2.34 2.07 -5.78
C VAL A 56 1.54 0.77 -5.71
N VAL A 57 0.42 0.78 -4.98
CA VAL A 57 -0.44 -0.41 -4.87
C VAL A 57 -1.10 -0.73 -6.20
N GLN A 58 -1.68 0.27 -6.86
CA GLN A 58 -2.40 0.08 -8.12
C GLN A 58 -1.45 -0.37 -9.23
N ASP A 59 -0.30 0.27 -9.37
CA ASP A 59 0.74 -0.08 -10.34
C ASP A 59 1.27 -1.49 -10.11
N THR A 60 1.46 -1.88 -8.85
CA THR A 60 1.94 -3.21 -8.50
C THR A 60 0.90 -4.28 -8.81
N LEU A 61 -0.36 -4.07 -8.44
CA LEU A 61 -1.45 -4.99 -8.74
C LEU A 61 -1.67 -5.12 -10.25
N LEU A 62 -1.52 -4.03 -11.01
CA LEU A 62 -1.56 -4.07 -12.47
C LEU A 62 -0.42 -4.93 -13.04
N LYS A 63 0.83 -4.71 -12.60
CA LYS A 63 1.97 -5.53 -13.02
C LYS A 63 1.77 -7.01 -12.71
N ILE A 64 1.22 -7.33 -11.54
CA ILE A 64 0.93 -8.73 -11.15
C ILE A 64 -0.17 -9.32 -12.02
N SER A 65 -1.22 -8.56 -12.31
CA SER A 65 -2.31 -9.00 -13.19
C SER A 65 -1.76 -9.35 -14.58
N LEU A 66 -0.96 -8.46 -15.17
CA LEU A 66 -0.29 -8.70 -16.44
C LEU A 66 0.64 -9.91 -16.40
N PHE A 67 1.39 -10.11 -15.30
CA PHE A 67 2.23 -11.28 -15.14
C PHE A 67 1.40 -12.57 -15.16
N VAL A 68 0.29 -12.63 -14.42
CA VAL A 68 -0.60 -13.80 -14.36
C VAL A 68 -1.22 -14.08 -15.72
N ASP A 69 -1.70 -13.04 -16.42
CA ASP A 69 -2.29 -13.17 -17.76
C ASP A 69 -1.27 -13.74 -18.77
N ASN A 70 -0.04 -13.20 -18.77
CA ASN A 70 1.04 -13.69 -19.62
C ASN A 70 1.39 -15.17 -19.32
N GLN A 71 1.42 -15.57 -18.05
CA GLN A 71 1.65 -16.99 -17.69
C GLN A 71 0.51 -17.87 -18.19
N ARG A 72 -0.73 -17.40 -18.13
CA ARG A 72 -1.90 -18.14 -18.62
C ARG A 72 -1.84 -18.34 -20.13
N GLU A 73 -1.48 -17.31 -20.89
CA GLU A 73 -1.30 -17.40 -22.34
C GLU A 73 -0.19 -18.38 -22.73
N LEU A 74 0.94 -18.38 -22.00
CA LEU A 74 2.02 -19.34 -22.19
C LEU A 74 1.58 -20.78 -21.91
N CYS A 75 0.78 -21.00 -20.87
CA CYS A 75 0.24 -22.32 -20.53
C CYS A 75 -0.87 -22.80 -21.49
N CYS A 76 -1.61 -21.89 -22.12
CA CYS A 76 -2.71 -22.20 -23.04
C CYS A 76 -2.28 -22.26 -24.51
N SER A 77 -1.03 -21.95 -24.83
CA SER A 77 -0.50 -22.08 -26.18
C SER A 77 -0.37 -23.57 -26.54
N PRO A 78 -1.05 -24.08 -27.58
CA PRO A 78 -0.83 -25.45 -28.03
C PRO A 78 0.62 -25.51 -28.56
N SER A 79 1.43 -26.35 -27.92
CA SER A 79 2.74 -26.75 -28.41
C SER A 79 2.60 -27.13 -29.89
N SER A 80 3.10 -26.26 -30.78
CA SER A 80 3.30 -26.57 -32.20
C SER A 80 4.62 -27.29 -32.38
#